data_AF-A0AAJ0MER5-F1
#
_entry.id   AF-A0AAJ0MER5-F1
#
_cell.length_a   1.000
_cell.length_b   1.000
_cell.length_c   1.000
_cell.angle_alpha   90.00
_cell.angle_beta   90.00
_cell.angle_gamma   90.00
#
_symmetry.space_group_name_H-M   'P 1'
#
loop_
_entity.id
_entity.type
_entity.pdbx_description
1 polymer ?
#
loop_
_entity_poly.entity_id
_entity_poly.type
_entity_poly.pdbx_seq_one_letter_code
_entity_poly.pdbx_strand_id
1 'polypeptide(L)'
;MAETTALPPRPPPFAIIARDITPTPLLTHIKDEKTFNHLGDFDTHRLASDAATYMAANSDGTFAGLHQTLLTFLTLAATDTVALAAPPDKPLITQACWLTARMWQPDDAFATPRWHRDGRMFTCSCTGEADARVPHAKYAVVLLGLPTLLLQPSAAADGLGRLGRRERAELAAALDDFPRVSVAAGDVIRFSWGQKDAPVHSEPDVSVGDRVFVSVLFGSETEIRDMAEVRGQKPEDWGSWPKA
;
A
#
# COMPACT_ATOMS: atom_id res chain seq x y z
N MET A 1 -43.43 -1.70 -6.55
CA MET A 1 -42.47 -0.59 -6.66
C MET A 1 -41.16 -1.12 -6.11
N ALA A 2 -40.14 -1.29 -6.94
CA ALA A 2 -38.83 -1.70 -6.45
C ALA A 2 -38.24 -0.50 -5.71
N GLU A 3 -37.95 -0.65 -4.42
CA GLU A 3 -37.15 0.30 -3.67
C GLU A 3 -35.79 0.39 -4.34
N THR A 4 -35.50 1.53 -4.97
CA THR A 4 -34.16 1.89 -5.39
C THR A 4 -33.34 2.10 -4.11
N THR A 5 -32.77 1.03 -3.57
CA THR A 5 -31.82 1.12 -2.47
C THR A 5 -30.60 1.88 -2.99
N ALA A 6 -30.46 3.13 -2.53
CA ALA A 6 -29.28 3.93 -2.84
C ALA A 6 -28.03 3.13 -2.43
N LEU A 7 -27.07 3.04 -3.35
CA LEU A 7 -25.81 2.37 -3.07
C LEU A 7 -25.13 3.06 -1.88
N PRO A 8 -24.49 2.29 -0.97
CA PRO A 8 -23.82 2.87 0.17
C PRO A 8 -22.75 3.88 -0.30
N PRO A 9 -22.53 4.96 0.47
CA PRO A 9 -21.53 5.96 0.11
C PRO A 9 -20.14 5.32 0.06
N ARG A 10 -19.38 5.70 -0.96
CA ARG A 10 -18.01 5.21 -1.14
C ARG A 10 -17.13 5.59 0.06
N PRO A 11 -16.25 4.69 0.54
CA PRO A 11 -15.29 5.02 1.59
C PRO A 11 -14.40 6.22 1.21
N PRO A 12 -13.87 6.96 2.21
CA PRO A 12 -12.89 8.00 1.97
C PRO A 12 -11.66 7.49 1.19
N PRO A 13 -11.04 8.34 0.35
CA PRO A 13 -9.94 7.94 -0.53
C PRO A 13 -8.71 7.44 0.22
N PHE A 14 -8.55 7.79 1.49
CA PHE A 14 -7.60 7.15 2.38
C PHE A 14 -8.20 7.04 3.78
N ALA A 15 -7.61 6.19 4.61
CA ALA A 15 -7.88 6.13 6.05
C ALA A 15 -6.64 5.67 6.79
N ILE A 16 -6.48 6.11 8.05
CA ILE A 16 -5.50 5.52 8.96
C ILE A 16 -6.28 4.56 9.85
N ILE A 17 -6.15 3.26 9.57
CA ILE A 17 -7.01 2.21 10.15
C ILE A 17 -6.48 1.69 11.48
N ALA A 18 -5.20 1.91 11.77
CA ALA A 18 -4.57 1.65 13.05
C ALA A 18 -3.39 2.62 13.24
N ARG A 19 -3.09 2.93 14.51
CA ARG A 19 -1.95 3.74 14.93
C ARG A 19 -0.98 2.87 15.70
N ASP A 20 0.32 3.12 15.51
CA ASP A 20 1.39 2.54 16.32
C ASP A 20 1.31 1.00 16.50
N ILE A 21 1.36 0.25 15.39
CA ILE A 21 1.34 -1.22 15.43
C ILE A 21 2.71 -1.86 15.74
N THR A 22 3.72 -1.03 16.01
CA THR A 22 5.11 -1.43 16.17
C THR A 22 5.53 -1.35 17.64
N PRO A 23 6.17 -2.38 18.22
CA PRO A 23 6.90 -2.18 19.46
C PRO A 23 8.05 -1.18 19.21
N THR A 24 8.36 -0.31 20.17
CA THR A 24 9.43 0.68 20.01
C THR A 24 10.67 0.30 20.83
N PRO A 25 11.85 0.09 20.19
CA PRO A 25 12.09 -0.04 18.75
C PRO A 25 11.86 -1.47 18.24
N LEU A 26 11.29 -1.61 17.04
CA LEU A 26 11.11 -2.90 16.35
C LEU A 26 12.40 -3.33 15.63
N LEU A 27 13.08 -2.37 15.02
CA LEU A 27 14.38 -2.45 14.36
C LEU A 27 14.98 -1.04 14.33
N THR A 28 16.30 -0.93 14.19
CA THR A 28 16.98 0.37 14.12
C THR A 28 17.91 0.52 12.91
N HIS A 29 18.29 -0.59 12.27
CA HIS A 29 19.22 -0.57 11.15
C HIS A 29 18.96 -1.68 10.13
N ILE A 30 19.16 -1.39 8.85
CA ILE A 30 19.18 -2.38 7.77
C ILE A 30 20.61 -2.65 7.30
N LYS A 31 20.91 -3.91 6.98
CA LYS A 31 22.24 -4.34 6.55
C LYS A 31 22.49 -4.04 5.07
N ASP A 32 21.48 -4.31 4.24
CA ASP A 32 21.56 -4.21 2.78
C ASP A 32 20.25 -3.66 2.21
N GLU A 33 20.36 -2.91 1.12
CA GLU A 33 19.20 -2.53 0.32
C GLU A 33 18.58 -3.75 -0.36
N LYS A 34 17.32 -4.02 0.00
CA LYS A 34 16.63 -5.25 -0.35
C LYS A 34 15.14 -5.01 -0.51
N THR A 35 14.52 -5.82 -1.37
CA THR A 35 13.07 -5.85 -1.50
C THR A 35 12.58 -7.28 -1.36
N PHE A 36 11.72 -7.53 -0.36
CA PHE A 36 10.87 -8.71 -0.34
C PHE A 36 9.68 -8.47 -1.26
N ASN A 37 9.35 -9.43 -2.10
CA ASN A 37 8.24 -9.36 -3.03
C ASN A 37 7.49 -10.68 -3.05
N HIS A 38 6.18 -10.66 -2.85
CA HIS A 38 5.29 -11.80 -3.01
C HIS A 38 4.11 -11.40 -3.87
N LEU A 39 3.90 -12.14 -4.96
CA LEU A 39 2.75 -11.99 -5.83
C LEU A 39 2.04 -13.34 -5.98
N GLY A 40 0.94 -13.55 -5.27
CA GLY A 40 0.30 -14.87 -5.23
C GLY A 40 -0.82 -14.99 -4.23
N ASP A 41 -1.11 -16.23 -3.86
CA ASP A 41 -2.08 -16.60 -2.82
C ASP A 41 -1.84 -15.83 -1.50
N PHE A 42 -2.93 -15.50 -0.81
CA PHE A 42 -2.85 -14.83 0.48
C PHE A 42 -3.06 -15.82 1.63
N ASP A 43 -1.98 -16.09 2.36
CA ASP A 43 -2.01 -16.73 3.68
C ASP A 43 -1.33 -15.79 4.67
N THR A 44 -2.10 -15.23 5.60
CA THR A 44 -1.62 -14.20 6.53
C THR A 44 -0.43 -14.68 7.37
N HIS A 45 -0.45 -15.93 7.85
CA HIS A 45 0.59 -16.45 8.74
C HIS A 45 1.86 -16.79 7.98
N ARG A 46 1.74 -17.47 6.84
CA ARG A 46 2.87 -17.79 5.97
C ARG A 46 3.56 -16.52 5.49
N LEU A 47 2.80 -15.55 4.98
CA LEU A 47 3.37 -14.30 4.46
C LEU A 47 4.02 -13.44 5.54
N ALA A 48 3.43 -13.38 6.75
CA ALA A 48 4.07 -12.72 7.87
C ALA A 48 5.41 -13.41 8.23
N SER A 49 5.45 -14.74 8.24
CA SER A 49 6.66 -15.52 8.52
C SER A 49 7.74 -15.35 7.45
N ASP A 50 7.37 -15.42 6.17
CA ASP A 50 8.29 -15.29 5.04
C ASP A 50 8.92 -13.88 5.03
N ALA A 51 8.09 -12.84 5.15
CA ALA A 51 8.56 -11.46 5.18
C ALA A 51 9.40 -11.17 6.44
N ALA A 52 9.00 -11.66 7.62
CA ALA A 52 9.77 -11.49 8.85
C ALA A 52 11.13 -12.18 8.79
N THR A 53 11.19 -13.40 8.25
CA THR A 53 12.44 -14.13 8.04
C THR A 53 13.37 -13.33 7.12
N TYR A 54 12.83 -12.85 6.00
CA TYR A 54 13.58 -12.03 5.06
C TYR A 54 14.11 -10.74 5.71
N MET A 55 13.26 -10.01 6.42
CA MET A 55 13.64 -8.75 7.06
C MET A 55 14.64 -8.95 8.20
N ALA A 56 14.47 -9.98 9.03
CA ALA A 56 15.40 -10.30 10.12
C ALA A 56 16.79 -10.68 9.60
N ALA A 57 16.87 -11.39 8.46
CA ALA A 57 18.15 -11.68 7.83
C ALA A 57 18.90 -10.40 7.41
N ASN A 58 18.15 -9.39 6.95
CA ASN A 58 18.68 -8.15 6.36
C ASN A 58 18.62 -6.91 7.30
N SER A 59 18.36 -7.09 8.60
CA SER A 59 18.32 -6.00 9.59
C SER A 59 18.77 -6.46 10.98
N ASP A 60 18.71 -5.56 11.96
CA ASP A 60 18.87 -5.85 13.39
C ASP A 60 17.55 -6.24 14.09
N GLY A 61 16.43 -6.25 13.36
CA GLY A 61 15.13 -6.65 13.88
C GLY A 61 15.06 -8.14 14.22
N THR A 62 14.36 -8.49 15.29
CA THR A 62 14.13 -9.90 15.66
C THR A 62 12.99 -10.50 14.85
N PHE A 63 13.10 -11.79 14.49
CA PHE A 63 12.02 -12.52 13.82
C PHE A 63 10.70 -12.40 14.59
N ALA A 64 10.71 -12.59 15.92
CA ALA A 64 9.50 -12.56 16.74
C ALA A 64 8.78 -11.20 16.68
N GLY A 65 9.52 -10.10 16.81
CA GLY A 65 8.96 -8.75 16.72
C GLY A 65 8.41 -8.45 15.32
N LEU A 66 9.22 -8.72 14.28
CA LEU A 66 8.85 -8.48 12.88
C LEU A 66 7.63 -9.31 12.49
N HIS A 67 7.61 -10.61 12.83
CA HIS A 67 6.51 -11.51 12.56
C HIS A 67 5.22 -11.02 13.21
N GLN A 68 5.25 -10.65 14.49
CA GLN A 68 4.05 -10.18 15.18
C GLN A 68 3.51 -8.88 14.56
N THR A 69 4.37 -7.92 14.24
CA THR A 69 3.95 -6.67 13.60
C THR A 69 3.40 -6.90 12.19
N LEU A 70 4.05 -7.73 11.37
CA LEU A 70 3.59 -8.05 10.02
C LEU A 70 2.27 -8.83 10.06
N LEU A 71 2.11 -9.77 10.99
CA LEU A 71 0.86 -10.48 11.21
C LEU A 71 -0.27 -9.50 11.56
N THR A 72 -0.03 -8.57 12.48
CA THR A 72 -0.99 -7.51 12.83
C THR A 72 -1.35 -6.66 11.60
N PHE A 73 -0.36 -6.16 10.85
CA PHE A 73 -0.57 -5.38 9.63
C PHE A 73 -1.42 -6.11 8.60
N LEU A 74 -1.05 -7.34 8.23
CA LEU A 74 -1.77 -8.12 7.22
C LEU A 74 -3.18 -8.47 7.66
N THR A 75 -3.38 -8.77 8.95
CA THR A 75 -4.71 -9.07 9.52
C THR A 75 -5.62 -7.85 9.45
N LEU A 76 -5.13 -6.67 9.86
CA LEU A 76 -5.87 -5.42 9.80
C LEU A 76 -6.25 -5.06 8.36
N ALA A 77 -5.27 -5.15 7.44
CA ALA A 77 -5.46 -4.81 6.04
C ALA A 77 -6.47 -5.76 5.35
N ALA A 78 -6.37 -7.07 5.58
CA ALA A 78 -7.31 -8.05 5.04
C ALA A 78 -8.72 -7.88 5.64
N THR A 79 -8.82 -7.64 6.94
CA THR A 79 -10.11 -7.41 7.62
C THR A 79 -10.82 -6.17 7.08
N ASP A 80 -10.11 -5.05 6.94
CA ASP A 80 -10.67 -3.82 6.36
C ASP A 80 -11.09 -4.03 4.90
N THR A 81 -10.28 -4.74 4.11
CA THR A 81 -10.60 -5.07 2.71
C THR A 81 -11.91 -5.86 2.61
N VAL A 82 -12.06 -6.94 3.39
CA VAL A 82 -13.27 -7.79 3.39
C VAL A 82 -14.48 -7.04 3.94
N ALA A 83 -14.30 -6.17 4.94
CA ALA A 83 -15.38 -5.38 5.51
C ALA A 83 -16.00 -4.42 4.48
N LEU A 84 -15.18 -3.86 3.59
CA LEU A 84 -15.60 -2.92 2.56
C LEU A 84 -16.14 -3.60 1.30
N ALA A 85 -15.75 -4.85 1.04
CA ALA A 85 -16.20 -5.56 -0.16
C ALA A 85 -17.71 -5.85 -0.16
N ALA A 86 -18.31 -5.81 -1.35
CA ALA A 86 -19.69 -6.23 -1.53
C ALA A 86 -19.84 -7.73 -1.20
N PRO A 87 -21.01 -8.20 -0.73
CA PRO A 87 -21.22 -9.59 -0.36
C PRO A 87 -20.71 -10.65 -1.36
N PRO A 88 -20.95 -10.53 -2.68
CA PRO A 88 -20.44 -11.52 -3.65
C PRO A 88 -18.92 -11.51 -3.82
N ASP A 89 -18.25 -10.39 -3.52
CA ASP A 89 -16.81 -10.21 -3.73
C ASP A 89 -15.98 -10.63 -2.50
N LYS A 90 -16.58 -10.68 -1.30
CA LYS A 90 -15.90 -11.04 -0.04
C LYS A 90 -15.06 -12.34 -0.10
N PRO A 91 -15.50 -13.43 -0.75
CA PRO A 91 -14.69 -14.64 -0.84
C PRO A 91 -13.46 -14.52 -1.75
N LEU A 92 -13.42 -13.51 -2.63
CA LEU A 92 -12.42 -13.36 -3.68
C LEU A 92 -11.47 -12.18 -3.45
N ILE A 93 -11.92 -11.15 -2.73
CA ILE A 93 -11.23 -9.86 -2.64
C ILE A 93 -9.85 -9.93 -1.96
N THR A 94 -9.59 -10.98 -1.18
CA THR A 94 -8.29 -11.30 -0.58
C THR A 94 -7.78 -12.68 -0.97
N GLN A 95 -8.22 -13.24 -2.11
CA GLN A 95 -7.74 -14.55 -2.57
C GLN A 95 -6.24 -14.51 -2.87
N ALA A 96 -5.78 -13.42 -3.49
CA ALA A 96 -4.40 -13.17 -3.83
C ALA A 96 -3.98 -11.77 -3.35
N CYS A 97 -2.67 -11.58 -3.27
CA CYS A 97 -2.10 -10.29 -2.93
C CYS A 97 -0.77 -10.04 -3.64
N TRP A 98 -0.42 -8.75 -3.67
CA TRP A 98 0.93 -8.29 -3.91
C TRP A 98 1.46 -7.65 -2.62
N LEU A 99 2.32 -8.37 -1.90
CA LEU A 99 2.99 -7.91 -0.70
C LEU A 99 4.43 -7.52 -1.03
N THR A 100 4.84 -6.33 -0.64
CA THR A 100 6.21 -5.84 -0.82
C THR A 100 6.72 -5.27 0.50
N ALA A 101 7.95 -5.62 0.90
CA ALA A 101 8.69 -4.90 1.93
C ALA A 101 9.98 -4.35 1.30
N ARG A 102 10.10 -3.03 1.26
CA ARG A 102 11.25 -2.31 0.70
C ARG A 102 12.11 -1.78 1.83
N MET A 103 13.39 -2.11 1.79
CA MET A 103 14.41 -1.74 2.77
C MET A 103 15.45 -0.87 2.04
N TRP A 104 15.52 0.41 2.40
CA TRP A 104 16.43 1.40 1.80
C TRP A 104 17.45 1.89 2.80
N GLN A 105 18.70 1.99 2.36
CA GLN A 105 19.74 2.72 3.07
C GLN A 105 19.62 4.20 2.69
N PRO A 106 20.33 5.11 3.38
CA PRO A 106 20.22 6.52 3.08
C PRO A 106 20.74 6.82 1.67
N ASP A 107 19.88 7.40 0.83
CA ASP A 107 20.20 7.87 -0.51
C ASP A 107 19.50 9.21 -0.82
N ASP A 108 19.82 9.82 -1.95
CA ASP A 108 19.19 11.07 -2.42
C ASP A 108 18.06 10.84 -3.42
N ALA A 109 17.65 9.58 -3.64
CA ALA A 109 16.64 9.23 -4.64
C ALA A 109 15.30 9.91 -4.35
N PHE A 110 15.05 10.30 -3.09
CA PHE A 110 13.87 11.03 -2.64
C PHE A 110 14.12 12.40 -1.98
N ALA A 111 15.32 12.97 -2.15
CA ALA A 111 15.65 14.33 -1.68
C ALA A 111 14.64 15.38 -2.20
N THR A 112 14.16 15.19 -3.42
CA THR A 112 12.94 15.87 -3.92
C THR A 112 11.77 14.90 -3.83
N PRO A 113 10.65 15.21 -3.15
CA PRO A 113 9.49 14.32 -3.10
C PRO A 113 8.98 13.93 -4.50
N ARG A 114 8.62 12.67 -4.67
CA ARG A 114 7.97 12.15 -5.88
C ARG A 114 6.47 12.06 -5.62
N TRP A 115 5.82 13.22 -5.57
CA TRP A 115 4.37 13.27 -5.44
C TRP A 115 3.69 12.56 -6.59
N HIS A 116 2.83 11.60 -6.25
CA HIS A 116 2.10 10.84 -7.24
C HIS A 116 0.75 10.38 -6.69
N ARG A 117 -0.04 9.83 -7.61
CA ARG A 117 -1.25 9.07 -7.32
C ARG A 117 -1.06 7.68 -7.86
N ASP A 118 -1.52 6.72 -7.08
CA ASP A 118 -1.61 5.36 -7.57
C ASP A 118 -2.68 5.31 -8.67
N GLY A 119 -2.22 5.02 -9.89
CA GLY A 119 -3.10 4.78 -11.03
C GLY A 119 -3.91 3.49 -10.86
N ARG A 120 -4.67 3.13 -11.91
CA ARG A 120 -5.37 1.84 -11.94
C ARG A 120 -4.33 0.71 -11.81
N MET A 121 -4.50 -0.16 -10.82
CA MET A 121 -3.58 -1.29 -10.59
C MET A 121 -3.93 -2.50 -11.46
N PHE A 122 -5.22 -2.74 -11.66
CA PHE A 122 -5.77 -3.78 -12.52
C PHE A 122 -7.19 -3.44 -12.96
N THR A 123 -7.72 -4.22 -13.88
CA THR A 123 -9.13 -4.19 -14.29
C THR A 123 -9.98 -4.91 -13.25
N CYS A 124 -10.62 -4.14 -12.37
CA CYS A 124 -11.47 -4.66 -11.29
C CYS A 124 -12.63 -5.50 -11.84
N SER A 125 -12.74 -6.71 -11.30
CA SER A 125 -13.73 -7.74 -11.62
C SER A 125 -14.96 -7.74 -10.69
N CYS A 126 -14.94 -6.94 -9.63
CA CYS A 126 -16.04 -6.84 -8.66
C CYS A 126 -17.38 -6.45 -9.29
N THR A 127 -18.47 -6.95 -8.70
CA THR A 127 -19.84 -6.68 -9.16
C THR A 127 -20.29 -5.25 -8.82
N GLY A 128 -20.73 -4.46 -9.82
CA GLY A 128 -21.27 -3.11 -9.62
C GLY A 128 -20.96 -2.09 -10.73
N GLU A 129 -21.79 -1.04 -10.84
CA GLU A 129 -21.59 0.08 -11.78
C GLU A 129 -20.27 0.80 -11.53
N ALA A 130 -19.56 1.17 -12.60
CA ALA A 130 -18.16 1.61 -12.57
C ALA A 130 -17.84 2.77 -11.60
N ASP A 131 -18.78 3.69 -11.37
CA ASP A 131 -18.61 4.87 -10.51
C ASP A 131 -19.06 4.66 -9.05
N ALA A 132 -19.80 3.59 -8.76
CA ALA A 132 -20.29 3.26 -7.41
C ALA A 132 -19.48 2.12 -6.73
N ARG A 133 -18.43 1.64 -7.39
CA ARG A 133 -17.58 0.57 -6.86
C ARG A 133 -16.89 1.03 -5.59
N VAL A 134 -16.92 0.18 -4.56
CA VAL A 134 -16.01 0.29 -3.44
C VAL A 134 -14.59 0.18 -4.00
N PRO A 135 -13.73 1.20 -3.83
CA PRO A 135 -12.41 1.17 -4.40
C PRO A 135 -11.63 0.04 -3.72
N HIS A 136 -11.02 -0.81 -4.53
CA HIS A 136 -9.89 -1.59 -4.04
C HIS A 136 -8.88 -0.63 -3.43
N ALA A 137 -8.21 -1.12 -2.40
CA ALA A 137 -7.23 -0.35 -1.69
C ALA A 137 -5.88 -1.05 -1.68
N LYS A 138 -4.86 -0.23 -1.52
CA LYS A 138 -3.53 -0.64 -1.10
C LYS A 138 -3.38 -0.24 0.36
N TYR A 139 -2.70 -1.06 1.13
CA TYR A 139 -2.39 -0.77 2.53
C TYR A 139 -0.89 -0.63 2.67
N ALA A 140 -0.44 0.27 3.54
CA ALA A 140 0.99 0.40 3.84
C ALA A 140 1.26 0.80 5.27
N VAL A 141 2.47 0.48 5.72
CA VAL A 141 3.04 0.85 7.02
C VAL A 141 4.54 1.12 6.85
N VAL A 142 5.05 2.11 7.57
CA VAL A 142 6.50 2.33 7.73
C VAL A 142 6.93 1.72 9.05
N LEU A 143 7.89 0.81 9.03
CA LEU A 143 8.40 0.11 10.22
C LEU A 143 9.69 0.70 10.78
N LEU A 144 10.46 1.40 9.92
CA LEU A 144 11.67 2.13 10.26
C LEU A 144 11.77 3.37 9.35
N GLY A 145 12.25 4.49 9.90
CA GLY A 145 12.49 5.72 9.17
C GLY A 145 11.29 6.65 9.08
N LEU A 146 11.38 7.65 8.21
CA LEU A 146 10.36 8.69 8.06
C LEU A 146 9.03 8.15 7.47
N PRO A 147 7.89 8.66 7.95
CA PRO A 147 6.57 8.24 7.47
C PRO A 147 6.34 8.65 6.01
N THR A 148 5.42 7.94 5.34
CA THR A 148 4.93 8.34 4.01
C THR A 148 4.35 9.75 4.07
N LEU A 149 4.77 10.61 3.13
CA LEU A 149 4.18 11.93 2.97
C LEU A 149 2.81 11.78 2.32
N LEU A 150 1.79 12.39 2.92
CA LEU A 150 0.41 12.29 2.46
C LEU A 150 -0.26 13.66 2.54
N LEU A 151 -0.87 14.12 1.45
CA LEU A 151 -1.60 15.40 1.42
C LEU A 151 -3.04 15.24 1.88
N GLN A 152 -3.57 16.27 2.54
CA GLN A 152 -5.01 16.40 2.79
C GLN A 152 -5.76 16.48 1.44
N PRO A 153 -6.88 15.76 1.26
CA PRO A 153 -7.67 15.83 0.03
C PRO A 153 -8.15 17.24 -0.24
N SER A 154 -7.89 17.75 -1.45
CA SER A 154 -8.39 19.05 -1.89
C SER A 154 -8.46 19.08 -3.41
N ALA A 155 -9.46 19.76 -3.96
CA ALA A 155 -9.63 19.88 -5.42
C ALA A 155 -8.38 20.47 -6.12
N ALA A 156 -7.64 21.34 -5.43
CA ALA A 156 -6.40 21.92 -5.93
C ALA A 156 -5.25 20.89 -6.01
N ALA A 157 -5.03 20.11 -4.94
CA ALA A 157 -4.06 19.01 -4.97
C ALA A 157 -4.48 17.96 -6.01
N ASP A 158 -5.79 17.72 -6.14
CA ASP A 158 -6.35 16.78 -7.10
C ASP A 158 -6.12 17.19 -8.56
N GLY A 159 -6.15 18.48 -8.85
CA GLY A 159 -5.84 19.02 -10.16
C GLY A 159 -4.36 18.90 -10.50
N LEU A 160 -3.47 19.15 -9.53
CA LEU A 160 -2.01 19.10 -9.73
C LEU A 160 -1.51 17.67 -9.88
N GLY A 161 -2.05 16.71 -9.12
CA GLY A 161 -1.71 15.28 -9.23
C GLY A 161 -2.14 14.62 -10.55
N ARG A 162 -2.91 15.32 -11.41
CA ARG A 162 -3.32 14.86 -12.75
C ARG A 162 -2.40 15.34 -13.86
N LEU A 163 -1.51 16.29 -13.59
CA LEU A 163 -0.58 16.82 -14.58
C LEU A 163 0.56 15.83 -14.76
N GLY A 164 0.27 14.74 -15.49
CA GLY A 164 1.31 13.90 -16.06
C GLY A 164 2.29 14.79 -16.84
N ARG A 165 3.57 14.69 -16.48
CA ARG A 165 4.74 15.39 -17.04
C ARG A 165 5.11 16.76 -16.46
N ARG A 166 4.71 17.16 -15.26
CA ARG A 166 5.52 18.16 -14.55
C ARG A 166 6.84 17.53 -14.14
N GLU A 167 7.94 18.27 -14.27
CA GLU A 167 9.20 17.84 -13.70
C GLU A 167 9.04 17.68 -12.19
N ARG A 168 9.67 16.65 -11.63
CA ARG A 168 9.53 16.26 -10.21
C ARG A 168 9.71 17.45 -9.26
N ALA A 169 10.66 18.34 -9.56
CA ALA A 169 10.95 19.54 -8.79
C ALA A 169 9.80 20.57 -8.82
N GLU A 170 9.19 20.80 -9.99
CA GLU A 170 8.05 21.73 -10.10
C GLU A 170 6.84 21.24 -9.31
N LEU A 171 6.58 19.92 -9.35
CA LEU A 171 5.46 19.34 -8.62
C LEU A 171 5.71 19.36 -7.10
N ALA A 172 6.95 19.12 -6.67
CA ALA A 172 7.35 19.26 -5.27
C ALA A 172 7.14 20.71 -4.78
N ALA A 173 7.62 21.70 -5.51
CA ALA A 173 7.45 23.11 -5.17
C ALA A 173 5.97 23.53 -5.14
N ALA A 174 5.18 23.08 -6.11
CA ALA A 174 3.75 23.41 -6.19
C ALA A 174 2.91 22.80 -5.06
N LEU A 175 3.38 21.71 -4.44
CA LEU A 175 2.66 21.00 -3.39
C LEU A 175 3.23 21.22 -1.99
N ASP A 176 4.29 22.01 -1.83
CA ASP A 176 5.00 22.12 -0.55
C ASP A 176 4.12 22.76 0.55
N ASP A 177 3.35 23.78 0.19
CA ASP A 177 2.44 24.52 1.08
C ASP A 177 1.12 23.78 1.35
N PHE A 178 0.89 22.62 0.71
CA PHE A 178 -0.36 21.89 0.93
C PHE A 178 -0.37 21.22 2.31
N PRO A 179 -1.48 21.31 3.06
CA PRO A 179 -1.59 20.65 4.35
C PRO A 179 -1.34 19.15 4.24
N ARG A 180 -0.48 18.63 5.11
CA ARG A 180 -0.16 17.21 5.18
C ARG A 180 -1.03 16.50 6.22
N VAL A 181 -1.32 15.23 5.98
CA VAL A 181 -1.91 14.34 6.97
C VAL A 181 -0.84 13.98 7.99
N SER A 182 -1.18 14.03 9.28
CA SER A 182 -0.29 13.55 10.34
C SER A 182 -0.25 12.02 10.35
N VAL A 183 0.89 11.49 9.92
CA VAL A 183 1.19 10.05 9.80
C VAL A 183 2.51 9.81 10.53
N ALA A 184 2.58 8.74 11.31
CA ALA A 184 3.79 8.28 11.99
C ALA A 184 4.25 6.92 11.45
N ALA A 185 5.49 6.53 11.76
CA ALA A 185 5.91 5.13 11.65
C ALA A 185 5.00 4.26 12.54
N GLY A 186 4.67 3.05 12.09
CA GLY A 186 3.72 2.17 12.75
C GLY A 186 2.25 2.48 12.45
N ASP A 187 1.91 3.57 11.76
CA ASP A 187 0.53 3.81 11.31
C ASP A 187 0.20 2.96 10.08
N VAL A 188 -0.96 2.31 10.10
CA VAL A 188 -1.47 1.53 8.96
C VAL A 188 -2.39 2.40 8.14
N ILE A 189 -1.99 2.67 6.90
CA ILE A 189 -2.68 3.58 5.99
C ILE A 189 -3.32 2.75 4.87
N ARG A 190 -4.61 2.99 4.63
CA ARG A 190 -5.34 2.55 3.44
C ARG A 190 -5.33 3.64 2.39
N PHE A 191 -5.02 3.30 1.14
CA PHE A 191 -5.06 4.19 -0.02
C PHE A 191 -6.01 3.60 -1.07
N SER A 192 -6.97 4.38 -1.56
CA SER A 192 -7.64 4.06 -2.82
C SER A 192 -6.68 4.30 -3.99
N TRP A 193 -6.95 3.65 -5.13
CA TRP A 193 -6.14 3.82 -6.33
C TRP A 193 -7.02 3.89 -7.58
N GLY A 194 -6.48 4.44 -8.66
CA GLY A 194 -7.16 4.56 -9.96
C GLY A 194 -8.36 5.52 -10.00
N GLN A 195 -8.75 6.09 -8.86
CA GLN A 195 -9.82 7.06 -8.73
C GLN A 195 -9.33 8.49 -8.88
N LYS A 196 -10.23 9.36 -9.31
CA LYS A 196 -10.00 10.79 -9.54
C LYS A 196 -9.56 11.56 -8.28
N ASP A 197 -9.91 11.03 -7.12
CA ASP A 197 -9.64 11.58 -5.79
C ASP A 197 -8.68 10.68 -4.98
N ALA A 198 -7.98 9.74 -5.64
CA ALA A 198 -6.97 8.93 -4.99
C ALA A 198 -5.92 9.82 -4.29
N PRO A 199 -5.45 9.41 -3.09
CA PRO A 199 -4.58 10.23 -2.26
C PRO A 199 -3.27 10.58 -2.98
N VAL A 200 -2.88 11.85 -2.91
CA VAL A 200 -1.55 12.32 -3.35
C VAL A 200 -0.56 12.03 -2.25
N HIS A 201 0.47 11.25 -2.57
CA HIS A 201 1.46 10.82 -1.60
C HIS A 201 2.86 10.72 -2.22
N SER A 202 3.87 10.62 -1.37
CA SER A 202 5.28 10.50 -1.74
C SER A 202 6.05 9.75 -0.68
N GLU A 203 7.17 9.16 -1.08
CA GLU A 203 8.26 8.85 -0.17
C GLU A 203 8.81 10.16 0.45
N PRO A 204 9.23 10.14 1.73
CA PRO A 204 9.96 11.24 2.34
C PRO A 204 11.41 11.29 1.84
N ASP A 205 12.15 12.34 2.19
CA ASP A 205 13.59 12.37 2.01
C ASP A 205 14.25 11.26 2.84
N VAL A 206 14.83 10.26 2.18
CA VAL A 206 15.44 9.10 2.83
C VAL A 206 16.93 9.28 3.10
N SER A 207 17.53 10.43 2.74
CA SER A 207 18.96 10.66 2.94
C SER A 207 19.37 10.74 4.42
N VAL A 208 18.39 10.81 5.32
CA VAL A 208 18.58 11.02 6.76
C VAL A 208 18.66 9.72 7.57
N GLY A 209 18.34 8.56 6.97
CA GLY A 209 18.35 7.29 7.68
C GLY A 209 17.67 6.16 6.93
N ASP A 210 17.91 4.94 7.41
CA ASP A 210 17.29 3.73 6.87
C ASP A 210 15.77 3.83 6.86
N ARG A 211 15.14 3.25 5.83
CA ARG A 211 13.69 3.22 5.72
C ARG A 211 13.18 1.84 5.35
N VAL A 212 12.19 1.36 6.11
CA VAL A 212 11.50 0.10 5.85
C VAL A 212 10.02 0.37 5.65
N PHE A 213 9.58 0.21 4.40
CA PHE A 213 8.20 0.42 3.97
C PHE A 213 7.58 -0.90 3.52
N VAL A 214 6.44 -1.24 4.09
CA VAL A 214 5.69 -2.45 3.74
C VAL A 214 4.37 -2.06 3.13
N SER A 215 3.97 -2.68 2.03
CA SER A 215 2.65 -2.50 1.44
C SER A 215 2.04 -3.79 0.94
N VAL A 216 0.71 -3.89 1.01
CA VAL A 216 -0.06 -4.99 0.44
C VAL A 216 -1.21 -4.46 -0.41
N LEU A 217 -1.40 -5.06 -1.58
CA LEU A 217 -2.54 -4.88 -2.46
C LEU A 217 -3.28 -6.22 -2.55
N PHE A 218 -4.59 -6.22 -2.35
CA PHE A 218 -5.41 -7.44 -2.45
C PHE A 218 -6.27 -7.47 -3.72
N GLY A 219 -6.57 -8.68 -4.18
CA GLY A 219 -7.53 -8.94 -5.23
C GLY A 219 -7.80 -10.42 -5.41
N SER A 220 -8.61 -10.74 -6.41
CA SER A 220 -8.70 -12.10 -6.94
C SER A 220 -7.37 -12.51 -7.61
N GLU A 221 -7.20 -13.82 -7.83
CA GLU A 221 -6.05 -14.33 -8.59
C GLU A 221 -5.93 -13.64 -9.96
N THR A 222 -7.02 -13.52 -10.70
CA THR A 222 -7.05 -12.87 -12.02
C THR A 222 -6.60 -11.41 -11.95
N GLU A 223 -7.05 -10.67 -10.94
CA GLU A 223 -6.70 -9.25 -10.76
C GLU A 223 -5.22 -9.06 -10.42
N ILE A 224 -4.67 -9.90 -9.55
CA ILE A 224 -3.26 -9.84 -9.18
C ILE A 224 -2.35 -10.27 -10.34
N ARG A 225 -2.79 -11.22 -11.17
CA ARG A 225 -2.10 -11.57 -12.42
C ARG A 225 -2.12 -10.43 -13.45
N ASP A 226 -3.28 -9.80 -13.68
CA ASP A 226 -3.41 -8.63 -14.56
C ASP A 226 -2.48 -7.49 -14.09
N MET A 227 -2.47 -7.22 -12.79
CA MET A 227 -1.56 -6.24 -12.20
C MET A 227 -0.08 -6.59 -12.45
N ALA A 228 0.30 -7.85 -12.27
CA ALA A 228 1.67 -8.31 -12.53
C ALA A 228 2.10 -8.04 -13.98
N GLU A 229 1.22 -8.32 -14.93
CA GLU A 229 1.45 -8.06 -16.36
C GLU A 229 1.58 -6.56 -16.65
N VAL A 230 0.62 -5.75 -16.18
CA VAL A 230 0.62 -4.28 -16.34
C VAL A 230 1.87 -3.63 -15.74
N ARG A 231 2.45 -4.24 -14.70
CA ARG A 231 3.65 -3.75 -14.01
C ARG A 231 4.94 -4.44 -14.43
N GLY A 232 4.90 -5.31 -15.44
CA GLY A 232 6.07 -6.03 -15.95
C GLY A 232 6.79 -6.86 -14.89
N GLN A 233 6.06 -7.37 -13.88
CA GLN A 233 6.62 -8.28 -12.87
C GLN A 233 6.95 -9.61 -13.55
N LYS A 234 8.10 -10.19 -13.21
CA LYS A 234 8.55 -11.41 -13.87
C LYS A 234 7.88 -12.63 -13.24
N PRO A 235 7.71 -13.74 -13.99
CA PRO A 235 7.16 -14.98 -13.44
C PRO A 235 7.94 -15.55 -12.24
N GLU A 236 9.23 -15.21 -12.09
CA GLU A 236 10.05 -15.59 -10.94
C GLU A 236 9.68 -14.83 -9.64
N ASP A 237 8.98 -13.70 -9.73
CA ASP A 237 8.43 -12.95 -8.59
C ASP A 237 7.07 -13.51 -8.11
N TRP A 238 6.55 -14.51 -8.84
CA TRP A 238 5.24 -15.08 -8.58
C TRP A 238 5.37 -16.13 -7.48
N GLY A 239 4.56 -16.01 -6.43
CA GLY A 239 4.37 -17.08 -5.46
C GLY A 239 3.88 -18.36 -6.14
N SER A 240 3.91 -19.48 -5.41
CA SER A 240 3.39 -20.75 -5.91
C SER A 240 1.88 -20.65 -6.15
N TRP A 241 1.48 -20.31 -7.36
CA TRP A 241 0.09 -20.42 -7.78
C TRP A 241 -0.30 -21.91 -7.86
N PRO A 242 -1.47 -22.33 -7.37
CA PRO A 242 -2.01 -23.63 -7.71
C PRO A 242 -2.03 -23.77 -9.24
N LYS A 243 -1.51 -24.88 -9.76
CA LYS A 243 -1.78 -25.20 -11.17
C LYS A 243 -3.29 -25.37 -11.29
N ALA A 244 -3.89 -24.63 -12.22
CA ALA A 244 -5.30 -24.78 -12.59
C ALA A 244 -5.63 -26.24 -12.92
#